data_AF-A0A0F9QM17-F1
#
_entry.id   AF-A0A0F9QM17-F1
#
_cell.length_a   1.000
_cell.length_b   1.000
_cell.length_c   1.000
_cell.angle_alpha   90.00
_cell.angle_beta   90.00
_cell.angle_gamma   90.00
#
_symmetry.space_group_name_H-M   'P 1'
#
loop_
_entity.id
_entity.type
_entity.pdbx_description
1 polymer ?
#
loop_
_entity_poly.entity_id
_entity_poly.type
_entity_poly.pdbx_seq_one_letter_code
_entity_poly.pdbx_strand_id
1 'polypeptide(L)'
;MRQESPNCPRCGGTRSRSEGRDRLFCRECRRTFSTGPQNHAKWHRWTEEEEGILRRGWDNTLITGLALAATIGVTFAAARNKAAKMGLFKRTDYRKRAWTPAEDEQLGEMIHRLAPATIAHKLHRSTIAVVVRVKRLGLTRRVRDGWYTKLEVCGILGMDHKWVQRRIDAGELVASYHNGHKPSQRGLAMWHIAEGDLRRYICDHAYELNGRNVDLPTIVDLVAGQTPGQIGNL
;
A
#
# COMPACT_ATOMS: atom_id res chain seq x y z
N MET A 1 41.66 9.37 42.79
CA MET A 1 42.08 8.90 41.45
C MET A 1 41.20 9.56 40.40
N ARG A 2 41.75 10.49 39.59
CA ARG A 2 40.97 11.20 38.57
C ARG A 2 40.72 10.24 37.40
N GLN A 3 39.50 9.74 37.27
CA GLN A 3 39.10 8.96 36.09
C GLN A 3 39.21 9.86 34.85
N GLU A 4 40.12 9.49 33.95
CA GLU A 4 40.30 10.12 32.65
C GLU A 4 38.97 10.16 31.91
N SER A 5 38.55 11.34 31.48
CA SER A 5 37.36 11.47 30.64
C SER A 5 37.62 10.68 29.36
N PRO A 6 36.77 9.72 28.99
CA PRO A 6 37.11 8.84 27.89
C PRO A 6 37.10 9.66 26.59
N ASN A 7 38.12 9.53 25.76
CA ASN A 7 38.24 10.33 24.54
C ASN A 7 37.18 9.91 23.51
N CYS A 8 36.82 10.82 22.59
CA CYS A 8 35.96 10.49 21.45
C CYS A 8 36.71 9.52 20.52
N PRO A 9 36.18 8.32 20.21
CA PRO A 9 36.88 7.33 19.39
C PRO A 9 37.04 7.77 17.92
N ARG A 10 36.35 8.83 17.48
CA ARG A 10 36.39 9.31 16.09
C ARG A 10 37.44 10.39 15.85
N CYS A 11 37.61 11.31 16.79
CA CYS A 11 38.51 12.46 16.61
C CYS A 11 39.53 12.63 17.73
N GLY A 12 39.53 11.76 18.75
CA GLY A 12 40.38 11.87 19.93
C GLY A 12 40.00 13.02 20.88
N GLY A 13 39.05 13.88 20.50
CA GLY A 13 38.67 15.05 21.30
C GLY A 13 38.03 14.71 22.65
N THR A 14 38.26 15.58 23.62
CA THR A 14 37.79 15.43 25.01
C THR A 14 36.26 15.48 25.08
N ARG A 15 35.63 14.46 25.67
CA ARG A 15 34.19 14.49 26.00
C ARG A 15 33.95 15.44 27.17
N SER A 16 32.96 16.33 27.09
CA SER A 16 32.52 17.08 28.27
C SER A 16 31.73 16.16 29.20
N ARG A 17 32.06 16.17 30.49
CA ARG A 17 31.46 15.27 31.51
C ARG A 17 29.95 15.45 31.69
N SER A 18 29.38 16.58 31.26
CA SER A 18 27.96 16.88 31.41
C SER A 18 27.03 16.11 30.46
N GLU A 19 27.56 15.31 29.52
CA GLU A 19 26.76 14.69 28.46
C GLU A 19 26.31 13.24 28.71
N GLY A 20 26.55 12.71 29.92
CA GLY A 20 26.12 11.36 30.33
C GLY A 20 27.00 10.23 29.80
N ARG A 21 27.02 9.10 30.51
CA ARG A 21 27.88 7.93 30.21
C ARG A 21 27.55 7.21 28.90
N ASP A 22 26.35 7.41 28.35
CA ASP A 22 25.83 6.64 27.20
C ASP A 22 26.11 7.27 25.84
N ARG A 23 26.97 8.30 25.77
CA ARG A 23 27.22 9.04 24.53
C ARG A 23 28.66 8.88 24.07
N LEU A 24 28.84 7.99 23.09
CA LEU A 24 30.13 7.54 22.55
C LEU A 24 30.92 8.66 21.83
N PHE A 25 30.26 9.70 21.30
CA PHE A 25 30.89 10.77 20.48
C PHE A 25 30.72 12.18 21.07
N CYS A 26 31.64 13.11 20.77
CA CYS A 26 31.60 14.51 21.21
C CYS A 26 30.55 15.36 20.46
N ARG A 27 30.18 16.52 21.03
CA ARG A 27 29.15 17.44 20.49
C ARG A 27 29.38 17.83 19.02
N GLU A 28 30.61 18.11 18.62
CA GLU A 28 30.97 18.45 17.22
C GLU A 28 30.74 17.27 16.27
N CYS A 29 31.24 16.08 16.65
CA CYS A 29 31.04 14.83 15.92
C CYS A 29 29.56 14.42 15.88
N ARG A 30 28.75 14.84 16.86
CA ARG A 30 27.30 14.61 16.88
C ARG A 30 26.53 15.59 15.99
N ARG A 31 26.94 16.86 15.92
CA ARG A 31 26.33 17.83 14.99
C ARG A 31 26.50 17.41 13.53
N THR A 32 27.59 16.72 13.23
CA THR A 32 27.85 16.10 11.92
C THR A 32 27.20 14.71 11.77
N PHE A 33 26.56 14.19 12.82
CA PHE A 33 25.87 12.91 12.84
C PHE A 33 24.37 13.13 12.91
N SER A 34 23.77 13.44 11.75
CA SER A 34 22.32 13.27 11.58
C SER A 34 22.04 11.78 11.38
N THR A 35 21.43 11.14 12.37
CA THR A 35 20.79 9.82 12.24
C THR A 35 19.45 9.93 11.52
N GLY A 36 19.49 10.45 10.30
CA GLY A 36 18.46 10.19 9.29
C GLY A 36 18.89 9.00 8.42
N PRO A 37 17.98 8.33 7.70
CA PRO A 37 18.25 7.16 6.85
C PRO A 37 18.96 7.55 5.54
N GLN A 38 19.98 8.40 5.65
CA GLN A 38 20.76 8.93 4.56
C GLN A 38 22.25 8.77 4.88
N ASN A 39 22.67 7.51 5.00
CA ASN A 39 24.04 7.13 4.69
C ASN A 39 24.25 7.41 3.19
N HIS A 40 24.50 8.67 2.85
CA HIS A 40 25.27 9.02 1.66
C HIS A 40 26.67 8.47 1.89
N ALA A 41 26.82 7.16 1.65
CA ALA A 41 28.06 6.66 1.10
C ALA A 41 28.51 7.69 0.06
N LYS A 42 29.76 8.16 0.16
CA LYS A 42 30.43 8.98 -0.86
C LYS A 42 29.81 8.63 -2.22
N TRP A 43 29.22 9.61 -2.89
CA TRP A 43 28.56 9.41 -4.18
C TRP A 43 29.50 8.60 -5.05
N HIS A 44 29.20 7.31 -5.24
CA HIS A 44 30.10 6.42 -5.95
C HIS A 44 30.17 6.93 -7.38
N ARG A 45 31.35 7.45 -7.75
CA ARG A 45 31.61 7.99 -9.08
C ARG A 45 31.89 6.81 -9.99
N TRP A 46 30.84 6.40 -10.70
CA TRP A 46 30.88 5.35 -11.70
C TRP A 46 31.94 5.64 -12.77
N THR A 47 32.85 4.69 -12.96
CA THR A 47 33.78 4.68 -14.10
C THR A 47 33.21 3.89 -15.28
N GLU A 48 33.77 4.08 -16.47
CA GLU A 48 33.31 3.34 -17.67
C GLU A 48 33.57 1.83 -17.52
N GLU A 49 34.62 1.43 -16.79
CA GLU A 49 34.93 0.03 -16.50
C GLU A 49 33.85 -0.61 -15.61
N GLU A 50 33.43 0.08 -14.55
CA GLU A 50 32.36 -0.35 -13.64
C GLU A 50 31.01 -0.42 -14.34
N GLU A 51 30.71 0.56 -15.18
CA GLU A 51 29.55 0.54 -16.08
C GLU A 51 29.62 -0.63 -17.06
N GLY A 52 30.81 -0.93 -17.59
CA GLY A 52 31.07 -2.07 -18.45
C GLY A 52 30.80 -3.41 -17.76
N ILE A 53 31.17 -3.54 -16.48
CA ILE A 53 30.86 -4.72 -15.65
C ILE A 53 29.35 -4.90 -15.54
N LEU A 54 28.60 -3.84 -15.22
CA LEU A 54 27.13 -3.91 -15.18
C LEU A 54 26.55 -4.25 -16.56
N ARG A 55 27.02 -3.61 -17.64
CA ARG A 55 26.51 -3.80 -19.00
C ARG A 55 26.66 -5.24 -19.49
N ARG A 56 27.75 -5.92 -19.13
CA ARG A 56 28.01 -7.31 -19.53
C ARG A 56 27.27 -8.33 -18.65
N GLY A 57 27.14 -8.05 -17.35
CA GLY A 57 26.66 -9.03 -16.38
C GLY A 57 25.21 -8.87 -15.92
N TRP A 58 24.57 -7.72 -16.12
CA TRP A 58 23.28 -7.44 -15.48
C TRP A 58 22.12 -8.21 -16.13
N ASP A 59 21.56 -9.19 -15.41
CA ASP A 59 20.47 -10.06 -15.86
C ASP A 59 19.12 -9.78 -15.17
N ASN A 60 19.04 -8.69 -14.38
CA ASN A 60 17.88 -8.30 -13.58
C ASN A 60 17.52 -9.23 -12.40
N THR A 61 18.39 -10.17 -12.03
CA THR A 61 18.21 -11.03 -10.84
C THR A 61 18.89 -10.45 -9.61
N LEU A 62 18.42 -10.86 -8.43
CA LEU A 62 19.03 -10.45 -7.16
C LEU A 62 20.44 -11.01 -6.99
N ILE A 63 20.66 -12.28 -7.38
CA ILE A 63 21.92 -13.00 -7.19
C ILE A 63 23.03 -12.35 -8.01
N THR A 64 22.81 -12.19 -9.31
CA THR A 64 23.79 -11.58 -10.21
C THR A 64 24.02 -10.12 -9.86
N GLY A 65 22.97 -9.37 -9.51
CA GLY A 65 23.11 -7.97 -9.10
C GLY A 65 23.91 -7.80 -7.80
N LEU A 66 23.78 -8.73 -6.83
CA LEU A 66 24.60 -8.74 -5.61
C LEU A 66 26.07 -9.06 -5.92
N ALA A 67 26.32 -10.05 -6.77
CA ALA A 67 27.68 -10.43 -7.17
C ALA A 67 28.41 -9.27 -7.87
N LEU A 68 27.76 -8.62 -8.83
CA LEU A 68 28.33 -7.47 -9.54
C LEU A 68 28.55 -6.27 -8.61
N ALA A 69 27.63 -6.01 -7.68
CA ALA A 69 27.79 -4.94 -6.70
C ALA A 69 28.98 -5.19 -5.77
N ALA A 70 29.19 -6.45 -5.35
CA ALA A 70 30.35 -6.85 -4.57
C ALA A 70 31.66 -6.69 -5.36
N THR A 71 31.68 -7.05 -6.65
CA THR A 71 32.85 -6.85 -7.54
C THR A 71 33.22 -5.38 -7.67
N ILE A 72 32.24 -4.48 -7.73
CA ILE A 72 32.44 -3.02 -7.87
C ILE A 72 32.69 -2.34 -6.51
N GLY A 73 32.42 -3.02 -5.39
CA GLY A 73 32.57 -2.45 -4.05
C GLY A 73 31.45 -1.47 -3.66
N VAL A 74 30.25 -1.64 -4.24
CA VAL A 74 29.07 -0.80 -3.97
C VAL A 74 27.94 -1.60 -3.34
N THR A 75 26.95 -0.90 -2.80
CA THR A 75 25.71 -1.54 -2.36
C THR A 75 24.91 -2.04 -3.56
N PHE A 76 24.15 -3.13 -3.38
CA PHE A 76 23.20 -3.61 -4.39
C PHE A 76 22.23 -2.51 -4.86
N ALA A 77 21.77 -1.66 -3.94
CA ALA A 77 20.88 -0.54 -4.27
C ALA A 77 21.55 0.46 -5.22
N ALA A 78 22.83 0.77 -5.01
CA ALA A 78 23.59 1.65 -5.91
C ALA A 78 23.76 1.04 -7.30
N ALA A 79 24.17 -0.23 -7.39
CA ALA A 79 24.31 -0.95 -8.66
C ALA A 79 22.96 -1.06 -9.41
N ARG A 80 21.88 -1.40 -8.70
CA ARG A 80 20.52 -1.45 -9.25
C ARG A 80 20.07 -0.09 -9.79
N ASN A 81 20.31 0.98 -9.05
CA ASN A 81 19.94 2.34 -9.48
C ASN A 81 20.75 2.78 -10.70
N LYS A 82 22.04 2.44 -10.76
CA LYS A 82 22.87 2.74 -11.94
C LYS A 82 22.43 1.94 -13.16
N ALA A 83 22.22 0.63 -13.02
CA ALA A 83 21.68 -0.21 -14.07
C ALA A 83 20.33 0.32 -14.59
N ALA A 84 19.52 0.96 -13.73
CA ALA A 84 18.24 1.54 -14.11
C ALA A 84 18.42 2.77 -14.99
N LYS A 85 19.33 3.66 -14.58
CA LYS A 85 19.70 4.84 -15.36
C LYS A 85 20.33 4.47 -16.70
N MET A 86 21.09 3.37 -16.75
CA MET A 86 21.68 2.82 -17.97
C MET A 86 20.71 2.02 -18.83
N GLY A 87 19.46 1.81 -18.38
CA GLY A 87 18.47 1.05 -19.14
C GLY A 87 18.73 -0.46 -19.24
N LEU A 88 19.59 -1.02 -18.38
CA LEU A 88 19.98 -2.45 -18.40
C LEU A 88 18.89 -3.40 -17.88
N PHE A 89 17.75 -2.86 -17.47
CA PHE A 89 16.61 -3.69 -17.12
C PHE A 89 16.09 -4.36 -18.39
N LYS A 90 16.37 -5.66 -18.56
CA LYS A 90 15.61 -6.48 -19.50
C LYS A 90 14.14 -6.22 -19.23
N ARG A 91 13.46 -5.65 -20.23
CA ARG A 91 12.02 -5.45 -20.23
C ARG A 91 11.44 -6.85 -20.20
N THR A 92 11.21 -7.38 -19.01
CA THR A 92 10.50 -8.63 -18.86
C THR A 92 9.13 -8.41 -19.49
N ASP A 93 8.83 -9.18 -20.55
CA ASP A 93 7.67 -8.97 -21.42
C ASP A 93 6.33 -8.90 -20.67
N TYR A 94 6.27 -9.47 -19.45
CA TYR A 94 5.12 -9.38 -18.56
C TYR A 94 4.70 -7.92 -18.23
N ARG A 95 5.63 -6.95 -18.23
CA ARG A 95 5.30 -5.53 -17.95
C ARG A 95 4.73 -4.80 -19.16
N LYS A 96 4.91 -5.34 -20.37
CA LYS A 96 4.48 -4.70 -21.63
C LYS A 96 3.29 -5.37 -22.30
N ARG A 97 2.90 -6.58 -21.89
CA ARG A 97 1.71 -7.23 -22.44
C ARG A 97 0.50 -6.31 -22.22
N ALA A 98 -0.09 -5.83 -23.30
CA ALA A 98 -1.32 -5.03 -23.23
C ALA A 98 -2.45 -5.88 -22.65
N TRP A 99 -3.39 -5.26 -21.94
CA TRP A 99 -4.62 -5.95 -21.55
C TRP A 99 -5.50 -6.12 -22.77
N THR A 100 -5.93 -7.35 -23.02
CA THR A 100 -6.90 -7.66 -24.06
C THR A 100 -8.32 -7.53 -23.50
N PRO A 101 -9.33 -7.22 -24.34
CA PRO A 101 -10.73 -7.19 -23.90
C PRO A 101 -11.18 -8.52 -23.25
N ALA A 102 -10.72 -9.66 -23.77
CA ALA A 102 -11.00 -10.97 -23.20
C ALA A 102 -10.41 -11.13 -21.78
N GLU A 103 -9.20 -10.61 -21.52
CA GLU A 103 -8.64 -10.61 -20.16
C GLU A 103 -9.42 -9.69 -19.20
N ASP A 104 -9.97 -8.58 -19.70
CA ASP A 104 -10.80 -7.68 -18.88
C ASP A 104 -12.15 -8.31 -18.51
N GLU A 105 -12.76 -9.03 -19.45
CA GLU A 105 -13.99 -9.80 -19.23
C GLU A 105 -13.76 -10.92 -18.21
N GLN A 106 -12.73 -11.74 -18.43
CA GLN A 106 -12.31 -12.78 -17.47
C GLN A 106 -11.99 -12.20 -16.08
N LEU A 107 -11.38 -11.01 -16.04
CA LEU A 107 -11.11 -10.32 -14.79
C LEU A 107 -12.40 -9.88 -14.10
N GLY A 108 -13.39 -9.37 -14.85
CA GLY A 108 -14.73 -9.03 -14.35
C GLY A 108 -15.46 -10.23 -13.74
N GLU A 109 -15.40 -11.39 -14.38
CA GLU A 109 -16.04 -12.61 -13.85
C GLU A 109 -15.36 -13.13 -12.58
N MET A 110 -14.02 -13.10 -12.54
CA MET A 110 -13.25 -13.72 -11.45
C MET A 110 -13.10 -12.83 -10.22
N ILE A 111 -13.10 -11.50 -10.37
CA ILE A 111 -12.79 -10.57 -9.28
C ILE A 111 -13.75 -10.66 -8.10
N HIS A 112 -14.97 -11.14 -8.35
CA HIS A 112 -16.00 -11.36 -7.32
C HIS A 112 -15.87 -12.70 -6.60
N ARG A 113 -15.01 -13.62 -7.06
CA ARG A 113 -14.93 -15.00 -6.54
C ARG A 113 -13.52 -15.39 -6.06
N LEU A 114 -12.49 -14.79 -6.65
CA LEU A 114 -11.10 -15.22 -6.48
C LEU A 114 -10.22 -14.11 -5.92
N ALA A 115 -9.21 -14.49 -5.14
CA ALA A 115 -8.20 -13.56 -4.66
C ALA A 115 -7.33 -13.03 -5.82
N PRO A 116 -6.84 -11.78 -5.77
CA PRO A 116 -6.00 -11.20 -6.82
C PRO A 116 -4.76 -12.02 -7.16
N ALA A 117 -4.18 -12.73 -6.19
CA ALA A 117 -3.06 -13.64 -6.42
C ALA A 117 -3.48 -14.82 -7.32
N THR A 118 -4.60 -15.47 -7.01
CA THR A 118 -5.15 -16.57 -7.82
C THR A 118 -5.50 -16.13 -9.24
N ILE A 119 -6.10 -14.94 -9.38
CA ILE A 119 -6.40 -14.34 -10.69
C ILE A 119 -5.10 -14.06 -11.46
N ALA A 120 -4.08 -13.53 -10.78
CA ALA A 120 -2.78 -13.27 -11.40
C ALA A 120 -2.12 -14.55 -11.93
N HIS A 121 -2.19 -15.65 -11.17
CA HIS A 121 -1.73 -16.96 -11.63
C HIS A 121 -2.51 -17.44 -12.87
N LYS A 122 -3.84 -17.31 -12.87
CA LYS A 122 -4.70 -17.73 -14.00
C LYS A 122 -4.47 -16.91 -15.27
N LEU A 123 -4.27 -15.59 -15.14
CA LEU A 123 -4.03 -14.69 -16.27
C LEU A 123 -2.55 -14.63 -16.68
N HIS A 124 -1.67 -15.34 -15.98
CA HIS A 124 -0.21 -15.25 -16.14
C HIS A 124 0.29 -13.80 -16.06
N ARG A 125 -0.25 -13.05 -15.10
CA ARG A 125 0.08 -11.64 -14.81
C ARG A 125 0.67 -11.52 -13.41
N SER A 126 1.22 -10.35 -13.08
CA SER A 126 1.59 -10.05 -11.70
C SER A 126 0.36 -9.63 -10.90
N THR A 127 0.34 -9.93 -9.60
CA THR A 127 -0.74 -9.51 -8.68
C THR A 127 -0.96 -8.00 -8.70
N ILE A 128 0.12 -7.22 -8.79
CA ILE A 128 0.04 -5.75 -8.89
C ILE A 128 -0.63 -5.32 -10.21
N ALA A 129 -0.34 -5.98 -11.33
CA ALA A 129 -0.98 -5.65 -12.61
C ALA A 129 -2.49 -5.89 -12.56
N VAL A 130 -2.93 -7.00 -11.93
CA VAL A 130 -4.35 -7.31 -11.71
C VAL A 130 -5.00 -6.24 -10.85
N VAL A 131 -4.43 -5.91 -9.68
CA VAL A 131 -4.99 -4.90 -8.77
C VAL A 131 -5.11 -3.53 -9.44
N VAL A 132 -4.08 -3.11 -10.18
CA VAL A 132 -4.10 -1.83 -10.92
C VAL A 132 -5.16 -1.86 -12.03
N ARG A 133 -5.31 -2.99 -12.74
CA ARG A 133 -6.30 -3.10 -13.82
C ARG A 133 -7.73 -3.08 -13.27
N VAL A 134 -8.00 -3.85 -12.22
CA VAL A 134 -9.28 -3.85 -11.48
C VAL A 134 -9.69 -2.43 -11.12
N LYS A 135 -8.77 -1.66 -10.52
CA LYS A 135 -9.01 -0.25 -10.17
C LYS A 135 -9.31 0.63 -11.39
N ARG A 136 -8.60 0.44 -12.50
CA ARG A 136 -8.81 1.21 -13.74
C ARG A 136 -10.13 0.88 -14.43
N LEU A 137 -10.60 -0.37 -14.31
CA LEU A 137 -11.89 -0.82 -14.84
C LEU A 137 -13.06 -0.50 -13.88
N GLY A 138 -12.80 0.04 -12.69
CA GLY A 138 -13.84 0.27 -11.69
C GLY A 138 -14.44 -1.01 -11.11
N LEU A 139 -13.80 -2.17 -11.34
CA LEU A 139 -14.27 -3.44 -10.82
C LEU A 139 -14.08 -3.49 -9.30
N THR A 140 -15.13 -3.87 -8.57
CA THR A 140 -15.11 -3.92 -7.11
C THR A 140 -15.21 -5.37 -6.63
N ARG A 141 -14.30 -5.80 -5.75
CA ARG A 141 -14.25 -7.14 -5.15
C ARG A 141 -15.41 -7.33 -4.15
N ARG A 142 -16.63 -7.45 -4.64
CA ARG A 142 -17.80 -7.73 -3.78
C ARG A 142 -17.91 -9.23 -3.48
N VAL A 143 -16.90 -9.81 -2.82
CA VAL A 143 -17.17 -10.93 -1.90
C VAL A 143 -17.58 -10.23 -0.61
N ARG A 144 -18.88 -10.13 -0.34
CA ARG A 144 -19.39 -9.42 0.84
C ARG A 144 -19.55 -10.42 1.98
N ASP A 145 -18.87 -10.17 3.10
CA ASP A 145 -19.08 -10.90 4.35
C ASP A 145 -20.32 -10.38 5.12
N GLY A 146 -21.31 -9.82 4.41
CA GLY A 146 -22.56 -9.30 5.00
C GLY A 146 -22.42 -7.99 5.79
N TRP A 147 -21.37 -7.18 5.56
CA TRP A 147 -21.17 -5.88 6.21
C TRP A 147 -20.41 -4.88 5.34
N TYR A 148 -20.45 -3.60 5.73
CA TYR A 148 -19.89 -2.45 5.02
C TYR A 148 -19.04 -1.58 5.96
N THR A 149 -17.99 -0.99 5.40
CA THR A 149 -17.27 0.12 6.04
C THR A 149 -18.03 1.43 5.86
N LYS A 150 -17.75 2.42 6.73
CA LYS A 150 -18.32 3.77 6.57
C LYS A 150 -18.03 4.39 5.19
N LEU A 151 -16.84 4.15 4.63
CA LEU A 151 -16.47 4.70 3.32
C LEU A 151 -17.30 4.08 2.19
N GLU A 152 -17.56 2.77 2.26
CA GLU A 152 -18.45 2.11 1.31
C GLU A 152 -19.88 2.63 1.43
N VAL A 153 -20.38 2.82 2.65
CA VAL A 153 -21.71 3.43 2.87
C VAL A 153 -21.78 4.86 2.30
N CYS A 154 -20.70 5.65 2.40
CA CYS A 154 -20.64 6.96 1.74
C CYS A 154 -20.84 6.83 0.22
N GLY A 155 -20.15 5.88 -0.40
CA GLY A 155 -20.28 5.61 -1.84
C GLY A 155 -21.67 5.11 -2.23
N ILE A 156 -22.27 4.23 -1.42
CA ILE A 156 -23.61 3.68 -1.67
C ILE A 156 -24.67 4.78 -1.58
N LEU A 157 -24.63 5.58 -0.52
CA LEU A 157 -25.62 6.63 -0.25
C LEU A 157 -25.34 7.95 -0.99
N GLY A 158 -24.18 8.08 -1.66
CA GLY A 158 -23.78 9.33 -2.31
C GLY A 158 -23.55 10.49 -1.33
N MET A 159 -23.20 10.18 -0.07
CA MET A 159 -23.09 11.13 1.04
C MET A 159 -21.66 11.27 1.53
N ASP A 160 -21.32 12.39 2.16
CA ASP A 160 -20.00 12.61 2.73
C ASP A 160 -19.79 11.89 4.09
N HIS A 161 -18.54 11.71 4.47
CA HIS A 161 -18.18 10.96 5.67
C HIS A 161 -18.67 11.57 7.00
N LYS A 162 -18.90 12.90 7.06
CA LYS A 162 -19.47 13.57 8.25
C LYS A 162 -20.97 13.35 8.30
N TRP A 163 -21.64 13.35 7.15
CA TRP A 163 -23.04 13.00 7.05
C TRP A 163 -23.28 11.60 7.61
N VAL A 164 -22.57 10.59 7.10
CA VAL A 164 -22.74 9.20 7.58
C VAL A 164 -22.35 9.06 9.05
N GLN A 165 -21.29 9.72 9.49
CA GLN A 165 -20.89 9.71 10.91
C GLN A 165 -22.01 10.25 11.82
N ARG A 166 -22.71 11.31 11.41
CA ARG A 166 -23.81 11.90 12.20
C ARG A 166 -24.96 10.91 12.42
N ARG A 167 -25.30 10.10 11.40
CA ARG A 167 -26.35 9.06 11.49
C ARG A 167 -25.94 7.94 12.45
N ILE A 168 -24.67 7.56 12.42
CA ILE A 168 -24.11 6.59 13.36
C ILE A 168 -24.15 7.16 14.79
N ASP A 169 -23.69 8.39 14.98
CA ASP A 169 -23.65 9.04 16.29
C ASP A 169 -25.05 9.30 16.86
N ALA A 170 -26.05 9.55 16.00
CA ALA A 170 -27.46 9.70 16.37
C ALA A 170 -28.17 8.35 16.63
N GLY A 171 -27.53 7.22 16.29
CA GLY A 171 -28.14 5.88 16.41
C GLY A 171 -29.14 5.53 15.30
N GLU A 172 -29.29 6.38 14.29
CA GLU A 172 -30.15 6.14 13.12
C GLU A 172 -29.58 5.02 12.24
N LEU A 173 -28.25 5.00 12.06
CA LEU A 173 -27.52 3.93 11.36
C LEU A 173 -26.72 3.11 12.35
N VAL A 174 -27.15 1.87 12.57
CA VAL A 174 -26.48 0.94 13.50
C VAL A 174 -25.11 0.55 12.94
N ALA A 175 -24.06 0.77 13.74
CA ALA A 175 -22.70 0.42 13.41
C ALA A 175 -21.93 -0.02 14.66
N SER A 176 -21.04 -0.99 14.50
CA SER A 176 -20.10 -1.43 15.53
C SER A 176 -18.67 -1.08 15.12
N TYR A 177 -17.73 -1.17 16.06
CA TYR A 177 -16.31 -1.06 15.72
C TYR A 177 -15.83 -2.38 15.10
N HIS A 178 -15.08 -2.30 14.01
CA HIS A 178 -14.59 -3.48 13.28
C HIS A 178 -13.80 -4.47 14.17
N ASN A 179 -13.06 -3.96 15.16
CA ASN A 179 -12.29 -4.79 16.12
C ASN A 179 -13.00 -4.93 17.49
N GLY A 180 -14.31 -4.67 17.55
CA GLY A 180 -15.11 -4.71 18.78
C GLY A 180 -14.84 -3.57 19.78
N HIS A 181 -13.76 -2.80 19.59
CA HIS A 181 -13.33 -1.75 20.50
C HIS A 181 -13.08 -0.45 19.77
N LYS A 182 -13.39 0.66 20.44
CA LYS A 182 -13.08 2.01 19.96
C LYS A 182 -11.54 2.18 19.90
N PRO A 183 -10.96 2.57 18.76
CA PRO A 183 -9.53 2.80 18.68
C PRO A 183 -9.10 3.94 19.60
N SER A 184 -7.92 3.78 20.23
CA SER A 184 -7.34 4.78 21.14
C SER A 184 -6.85 6.04 20.42
N GLN A 185 -6.51 5.94 19.14
CA GLN A 185 -6.02 7.05 18.32
C GLN A 185 -7.14 7.64 17.44
N ARG A 186 -7.21 8.98 17.42
CA ARG A 186 -8.15 9.73 16.57
C ARG A 186 -7.86 9.44 15.09
N GLY A 187 -8.90 9.11 14.33
CA GLY A 187 -8.82 8.91 12.88
C GLY A 187 -8.74 7.45 12.40
N LEU A 188 -8.62 6.48 13.31
CA LEU A 188 -8.57 5.04 12.98
C LEU A 188 -9.88 4.29 13.22
N ALA A 189 -11.00 5.01 13.45
CA ALA A 189 -12.30 4.39 13.67
C ALA A 189 -12.81 3.72 12.39
N MET A 190 -12.57 2.41 12.29
CA MET A 190 -13.13 1.57 11.25
C MET A 190 -14.47 1.03 11.74
N TRP A 191 -15.55 1.56 11.14
CA TRP A 191 -16.91 1.13 11.41
C TRP A 191 -17.23 -0.15 10.63
N HIS A 192 -18.02 -0.99 11.27
CA HIS A 192 -18.62 -2.20 10.73
C HIS A 192 -20.14 -2.02 10.75
N ILE A 193 -20.75 -1.91 9.58
CA ILE A 193 -22.17 -1.67 9.40
C ILE A 193 -22.75 -2.93 8.76
N ALA A 194 -23.57 -3.69 9.48
CA ALA A 194 -24.12 -4.93 8.94
C ALA A 194 -25.05 -4.64 7.75
N GLU A 195 -25.11 -5.58 6.81
CA GLU A 195 -25.94 -5.45 5.62
C GLU A 195 -27.42 -5.24 5.96
N GLY A 196 -27.93 -6.01 6.92
CA GLY A 196 -29.31 -5.87 7.40
C GLY A 196 -29.59 -4.49 8.01
N ASP A 197 -28.62 -3.92 8.72
CA ASP A 197 -28.76 -2.60 9.34
C ASP A 197 -28.72 -1.48 8.29
N LEU A 198 -27.83 -1.58 7.30
CA LEU A 198 -27.79 -0.64 6.18
C LEU A 198 -29.06 -0.73 5.33
N ARG A 199 -29.55 -1.95 5.06
CA ARG A 199 -30.81 -2.19 4.35
C ARG A 199 -31.98 -1.55 5.09
N ARG A 200 -32.11 -1.81 6.39
CA ARG A 200 -33.14 -1.20 7.24
C ARG A 200 -33.09 0.33 7.16
N TYR A 201 -31.90 0.90 7.32
CA TYR A 201 -31.71 2.34 7.22
C TYR A 201 -32.18 2.91 5.87
N ILE A 202 -31.77 2.29 4.75
CA ILE A 202 -32.18 2.70 3.39
C ILE A 202 -33.70 2.64 3.22
N CYS A 203 -34.34 1.58 3.70
CA CYS A 203 -35.80 1.44 3.63
C CYS A 203 -36.51 2.53 4.45
N ASP A 204 -36.03 2.81 5.66
CA ASP A 204 -36.65 3.78 6.56
C ASP A 204 -36.42 5.24 6.14
N HIS A 205 -35.30 5.53 5.46
CA HIS A 205 -34.86 6.88 5.10
C HIS A 205 -34.73 7.10 3.58
N ALA A 206 -35.45 6.32 2.77
CA ALA A 206 -35.34 6.36 1.31
C ALA A 206 -35.58 7.77 0.73
N TYR A 207 -36.43 8.57 1.38
CA TYR A 207 -36.76 9.93 0.98
C TYR A 207 -35.58 10.93 1.10
N GLU A 208 -34.55 10.60 1.89
CA GLU A 208 -33.34 11.44 2.03
C GLU A 208 -32.31 11.18 0.93
N LEU A 209 -32.47 10.11 0.15
CA LEU A 209 -31.51 9.68 -0.84
C LEU A 209 -31.75 10.36 -2.19
N ASN A 210 -30.70 10.98 -2.74
CA ASN A 210 -30.75 11.59 -4.06
C ASN A 210 -30.30 10.58 -5.13
N GLY A 211 -31.24 10.14 -5.97
CA GLY A 211 -31.02 9.14 -7.02
C GLY A 211 -29.87 9.44 -8.00
N ARG A 212 -29.40 10.69 -8.11
CA ARG A 212 -28.28 11.05 -9.00
C ARG A 212 -26.89 10.69 -8.47
N ASN A 213 -26.72 10.60 -7.15
CA ASN A 213 -25.40 10.47 -6.52
C ASN A 213 -25.19 9.11 -5.84
N VAL A 214 -26.22 8.28 -5.79
CA VAL A 214 -26.21 6.98 -5.12
C VAL A 214 -25.71 5.85 -6.05
N ASP A 215 -25.18 4.79 -5.44
CA ASP A 215 -24.95 3.52 -6.14
C ASP A 215 -26.28 2.77 -6.25
N LEU A 216 -27.08 3.16 -7.24
CA LEU A 216 -28.43 2.62 -7.44
C LEU A 216 -28.45 1.09 -7.58
N PRO A 217 -27.56 0.44 -8.37
CA PRO A 217 -27.52 -1.03 -8.43
C PRO A 217 -27.35 -1.67 -7.05
N THR A 218 -26.46 -1.13 -6.22
CA THR A 218 -26.22 -1.66 -4.87
C THR A 218 -27.41 -1.50 -3.96
N ILE A 219 -28.08 -0.36 -4.02
CA ILE A 219 -29.29 -0.11 -3.25
C ILE A 219 -30.38 -1.10 -3.67
N VAL A 220 -30.55 -1.33 -4.97
CA VAL A 220 -31.52 -2.30 -5.49
C VAL A 220 -31.20 -3.71 -4.99
N ASP A 221 -29.94 -4.15 -5.09
CA ASP A 221 -29.50 -5.46 -4.59
C ASP A 221 -29.81 -5.63 -3.08
N LEU A 222 -29.42 -4.62 -2.28
CA LEU A 222 -29.66 -4.57 -0.83
C LEU A 222 -31.14 -4.67 -0.48
N VAL A 223 -31.98 -3.88 -1.15
CA VAL A 223 -33.43 -3.82 -0.87
C VAL A 223 -34.10 -5.12 -1.30
N ALA A 224 -33.76 -5.63 -2.49
CA ALA A 224 -34.29 -6.88 -3.04
C ALA A 224 -33.84 -8.13 -2.25
N GLY A 225 -32.87 -7.99 -1.34
CA GLY A 225 -32.28 -9.13 -0.64
C GLY A 225 -31.49 -10.06 -1.57
N GLN A 226 -31.15 -9.56 -2.76
CA GLN A 226 -30.32 -10.27 -3.71
C GLN A 226 -28.88 -9.90 -3.40
N THR A 227 -28.06 -10.88 -3.03
CA THR A 227 -26.61 -10.66 -3.03
C THR A 227 -26.21 -10.33 -4.47
N PRO A 228 -25.50 -9.22 -4.73
CA PRO A 228 -25.05 -8.89 -6.08
C PRO A 228 -24.26 -10.07 -6.63
N GLY A 229 -24.80 -10.73 -7.66
CA GLY A 229 -24.19 -11.91 -8.26
C GLY A 229 -25.05 -13.17 -8.33
N GLN A 230 -26.27 -13.19 -7.78
CA GLN A 230 -27.27 -14.20 -8.18
C GLN A 230 -28.20 -13.65 -9.25
N ILE A 231 -27.67 -13.42 -10.45
CA ILE A 231 -28.52 -13.49 -11.64
C ILE A 231 -28.72 -14.98 -11.88
N GLY A 232 -29.93 -15.46 -11.55
CA GLY A 232 -30.32 -16.84 -11.79
C GLY A 232 -30.16 -17.18 -13.27
N ASN A 233 -29.57 -18.35 -13.54
CA ASN A 233 -29.69 -19.01 -14.83
C ASN A 233 -31.19 -19.20 -15.12
N LEU A 234 -31.71 -18.46 -16.11
CA LEU A 234 -32.90 -18.83 -16.87
C LEU A 234 -32.46 -19.05 -18.31
#